data_AF-A0A7W4PS39-F1
#
_entry.id   AF-A0A7W4PS39-F1
#
_cell.length_a   1.000
_cell.length_b   1.000
_cell.length_c   1.000
_cell.angle_alpha   90.00
_cell.angle_beta   90.00
_cell.angle_gamma   90.00
#
_symmetry.space_group_name_H-M   'P 1'
#
loop_
_entity.id
_entity.type
_entity.pdbx_description
1 polymer ?
#
loop_
_entity_poly.entity_id
_entity_poly.type
_entity_poly.pdbx_seq_one_letter_code
_entity_poly.pdbx_strand_id
1 'polypeptide(L)' 'MNQPPSPPSAGTAGTAGAAQTGAGPAGQVPTKGRFPILDRVTTPRDLRNLSVDQLRQLAEELRAETVDAVSTT' A
#
# COMPACT_ATOMS: atom_id res chain seq x y z
N MET A 1 1.76 14.91 66.23
CA MET A 1 0.34 14.90 65.81
C MET A 1 0.10 16.07 64.85
N ASN A 2 0.52 15.95 63.58
CA ASN A 2 -0.16 16.54 62.42
C ASN A 2 0.52 16.07 61.12
N GLN A 3 -0.22 15.37 60.27
CA GLN A 3 0.02 15.13 58.85
C GLN A 3 -1.35 15.29 58.17
N PRO A 4 -1.52 15.44 56.84
CA PRO A 4 -0.68 15.93 55.70
C PRO A 4 -1.55 16.94 54.87
N PRO A 5 -1.66 16.94 53.51
CA PRO A 5 -0.72 16.98 52.38
C PRO A 5 -0.82 18.27 51.52
N SER A 6 0.08 18.44 50.55
CA SER A 6 0.15 19.52 49.54
C SER A 6 -1.04 19.59 48.56
N PRO A 7 -1.28 20.74 47.89
CA PRO A 7 -1.74 20.76 46.50
C PRO A 7 -0.64 21.25 45.53
N PRO A 8 -0.47 20.61 44.35
CA PRO A 8 0.40 21.11 43.28
C PRO A 8 -0.22 22.33 42.58
N SER A 9 0.63 23.28 42.20
CA SER A 9 0.27 24.43 41.35
C SER A 9 -0.33 23.95 40.02
N ALA A 10 -1.50 24.49 39.68
CA ALA A 10 -2.15 24.29 38.39
C ALA A 10 -1.23 24.79 37.26
N GLY A 11 -0.65 23.84 36.53
CA GLY A 11 0.09 24.08 35.30
C GLY A 11 -0.85 24.56 34.20
N THR A 12 -0.57 25.76 33.71
CA THR A 12 -1.26 26.48 32.66
C THR A 12 -1.39 25.67 31.36
N ALA A 13 -2.53 25.87 30.71
CA ALA A 13 -2.88 25.39 29.39
C ALA A 13 -1.74 25.51 28.37
N GLY A 14 -1.34 24.37 27.81
CA GLY A 14 -0.46 24.24 26.66
C GLY A 14 -1.18 23.52 25.54
N THR A 15 -1.77 24.33 24.65
CA THR A 15 -1.96 24.15 23.21
C THR A 15 -2.19 22.72 22.68
N ALA A 16 -3.40 22.55 22.16
CA ALA A 16 -3.82 21.58 21.15
C ALA A 16 -2.67 20.96 20.33
N GLY A 17 -2.27 19.75 20.72
CA GLY A 17 -1.59 18.81 19.85
C GLY A 17 -2.56 18.33 18.79
N ALA A 18 -2.46 18.94 17.63
CA ALA A 18 -3.19 18.60 16.42
C ALA A 18 -3.13 17.08 16.14
N ALA A 19 -4.31 16.55 15.78
CA ALA A 19 -4.53 15.50 14.81
C ALA A 19 -3.33 14.56 14.55
N GLN A 20 -3.29 13.43 15.25
CA GLN A 20 -2.81 12.20 14.65
C GLN A 20 -4.02 11.35 14.29
N THR A 21 -4.82 11.89 13.36
CA THR A 21 -5.58 11.05 12.46
C THR A 21 -4.53 10.28 11.68
N GLY A 22 -4.34 9.00 12.01
CA GLY A 22 -3.70 8.04 11.14
C GLY A 22 -4.55 7.95 9.88
N ALA A 23 -4.35 8.90 8.97
CA ALA A 23 -4.64 8.74 7.58
C ALA A 23 -3.72 7.62 7.10
N GLY A 24 -4.14 6.37 7.29
CA GLY A 24 -3.73 5.31 6.38
C GLY A 24 -3.99 5.85 4.96
N PRO A 25 -3.06 5.71 4.03
CA PRO A 25 -3.13 6.39 2.74
C PRO A 25 -4.41 5.97 2.02
N ALA A 26 -5.45 6.79 2.14
CA ALA A 26 -6.61 6.79 1.26
C ALA A 26 -6.07 7.21 -0.10
N GLY A 27 -5.70 6.22 -0.92
CA GLY A 27 -5.12 6.48 -2.23
C GLY A 27 -4.39 5.34 -2.91
N GLN A 28 -4.30 4.15 -2.32
CA GLN A 28 -3.80 2.99 -3.05
C GLN A 28 -4.96 2.03 -3.38
N VAL A 29 -5.67 2.38 -4.45
CA VAL A 29 -6.13 1.36 -5.41
C VAL A 29 -5.05 1.30 -6.49
N PRO A 30 -3.91 0.59 -6.29
CA PRO A 30 -3.03 0.29 -7.38
C PRO A 30 -3.68 -0.86 -8.16
N THR A 31 -4.56 -0.54 -9.10
CA THR A 31 -4.91 -1.50 -10.17
C THR A 31 -3.67 -1.83 -11.01
N LYS A 32 -2.63 -1.00 -10.92
CA LYS A 32 -1.26 -1.29 -11.37
C LYS A 32 -0.49 -2.08 -10.31
N GLY A 33 -0.61 -3.41 -10.36
CA GLY A 33 -0.03 -4.30 -9.37
C GLY A 33 -0.66 -5.70 -9.31
N ARG A 34 -1.76 -5.93 -10.05
CA ARG A 34 -2.36 -7.26 -10.19
C ARG A 34 -1.44 -8.24 -10.93
N PHE A 35 -0.53 -7.71 -11.77
CA PHE A 35 0.34 -8.51 -12.63
C PHE A 35 1.83 -8.16 -12.44
N PRO A 36 2.45 -8.55 -11.30
CA PRO A 36 3.85 -8.24 -11.00
C PRO A 36 4.87 -8.78 -12.01
N ILE A 37 4.57 -9.86 -12.76
CA ILE A 37 5.50 -10.35 -13.79
C ILE A 37 5.25 -9.60 -15.10
N LEU A 38 3.98 -9.37 -15.46
CA LEU A 38 3.65 -8.63 -16.68
C LEU A 38 4.12 -7.17 -16.63
N ASP A 39 4.02 -6.49 -15.48
CA ASP A 39 4.45 -5.09 -15.31
C ASP A 39 5.98 -4.92 -15.47
N ARG A 40 6.76 -5.98 -15.18
CA ARG A 40 8.23 -5.99 -15.38
C ARG A 40 8.63 -6.14 -16.85
N VAL A 41 7.78 -6.74 -17.68
CA VAL A 41 8.07 -7.02 -19.09
C VAL A 41 7.68 -5.81 -19.94
N THR A 42 8.62 -4.89 -20.16
CA THR A 42 8.40 -3.74 -21.06
C THR A 42 8.71 -4.06 -22.52
N THR A 43 9.56 -5.06 -22.78
CA THR A 43 9.99 -5.43 -24.16
C THR A 43 10.02 -6.94 -24.33
N PRO A 44 9.85 -7.47 -25.55
CA PRO A 44 9.87 -8.92 -25.81
C PRO A 44 11.21 -9.59 -25.49
N ARG A 45 12.29 -8.81 -25.33
CA ARG A 45 13.60 -9.34 -24.92
C ARG A 45 13.61 -9.76 -23.44
N ASP A 46 12.80 -9.14 -22.60
CA ASP A 46 12.72 -9.44 -21.17
C ASP A 46 12.21 -10.88 -20.92
N LEU A 47 11.31 -11.34 -21.79
CA LEU A 47 10.80 -12.72 -21.80
C LEU A 47 11.90 -13.77 -21.92
N ARG A 48 12.99 -13.47 -22.63
CA ARG A 48 14.11 -14.40 -22.82
C ARG A 48 14.97 -14.54 -21.57
N ASN A 49 14.83 -13.62 -20.62
CA ASN A 49 15.55 -13.62 -19.34
C ASN A 49 14.72 -14.23 -18.20
N LEU A 50 13.45 -14.59 -18.44
CA LEU A 50 12.57 -15.24 -17.47
C LEU A 50 12.78 -16.76 -17.44
N SER A 51 12.55 -17.37 -16.27
CA SER A 51 12.53 -18.83 -16.16
C SER A 51 11.23 -19.42 -16.72
N VAL A 52 11.22 -20.73 -17.01
CA VAL A 52 10.03 -21.43 -17.54
C VAL A 52 8.82 -21.27 -16.62
N ASP A 53 9.04 -21.31 -15.30
CA ASP A 53 7.99 -21.13 -14.30
C ASP A 53 7.42 -19.70 -14.32
N GLN A 54 8.30 -18.69 -14.45
CA GLN A 54 7.90 -17.29 -14.59
C GLN A 54 7.17 -17.01 -15.92
N LEU A 55 7.56 -17.67 -17.02
CA LEU A 55 6.85 -17.56 -18.29
C LEU A 55 5.45 -18.14 -18.21
N ARG A 56 5.26 -19.24 -17.47
CA ARG A 56 3.93 -19.80 -17.23
C ARG A 56 3.07 -18.83 -16.43
N GLN A 57 3.62 -18.26 -15.36
CA GLN A 57 2.91 -17.29 -14.54
C GLN A 57 2.58 -16.02 -15.34
N LEU A 58 3.53 -15.49 -16.13
CA LEU A 58 3.29 -14.38 -17.05
C LEU A 58 2.13 -14.66 -18.01
N ALA A 59 2.03 -15.87 -18.56
CA ALA A 59 0.96 -16.23 -19.49
C ALA A 59 -0.43 -16.21 -18.83
N GLU A 60 -0.53 -16.68 -17.58
CA GLU A 60 -1.77 -16.60 -16.80
C GLU A 60 -2.14 -15.15 -16.48
N GLU A 61 -1.14 -14.32 -16.15
CA GLU A 61 -1.33 -12.89 -15.90
C GLU A 61 -1.80 -12.14 -17.16
N LEU A 62 -1.14 -12.38 -18.32
CA LEU A 62 -1.53 -11.85 -19.62
C LEU A 62 -2.96 -12.23 -20.00
N ARG A 63 -3.33 -13.49 -19.76
CA ARG A 63 -4.68 -13.98 -20.07
C ARG A 63 -5.72 -13.26 -19.24
N ALA A 64 -5.51 -13.13 -17.94
CA ALA A 64 -6.43 -12.44 -17.05
C ALA A 64 -6.59 -10.96 -17.43
N GLU A 65 -5.48 -10.25 -17.72
CA GLU A 65 -5.51 -8.86 -18.19
C GLU A 65 -6.22 -8.73 -19.54
N THR A 66 -5.95 -9.63 -20.49
CA THR A 66 -6.60 -9.59 -21.80
C THR A 66 -8.11 -9.80 -21.67
N VAL A 67 -8.54 -10.72 -20.81
CA VAL A 67 -9.97 -10.97 -20.56
C VAL A 67 -10.66 -9.77 -19.91
N ASP A 68 -10.02 -9.13 -18.93
CA ASP A 68 -10.52 -7.92 -18.27
C ASP A 68 -10.65 -6.75 -19.27
N ALA A 69 -9.59 -6.51 -20.06
CA ALA A 69 -9.53 -5.46 -21.06
C ALA A 69 -10.58 -5.60 -22.17
N VAL A 70 -10.91 -6.83 -22.60
CA VAL A 70 -11.91 -7.08 -23.66
C VAL A 70 -13.32 -7.38 -23.14
N SER A 71 -13.49 -7.74 -21.86
CA SER A 71 -14.81 -7.93 -21.25
C SER A 71 -15.54 -6.61 -21.00
N THR A 72 -14.81 -5.49 -20.99
CA THR A 72 -15.38 -4.16 -20.86
C THR A 72 -15.68 -3.61 -22.25
N THR A 73 -16.85 -3.96 -22.81
CA THR A 73 -17.41 -3.33 -24.01
C THR A 73 -18.93 -3.29 -23.95
#